data_AF-A0A915YAY2-F1
#
_entry.id   AF-A0A915YAY2-F1
#
_cell.length_a   1.000
_cell.length_b   1.000
_cell.length_c   1.000
_cell.angle_alpha   90.00
_cell.angle_beta   90.00
_cell.angle_gamma   90.00
#
_symmetry.space_group_name_H-M   'P 1'
#
loop_
_entity.id
_entity.type
_entity.pdbx_description
1 polymer ?
#
loop_
_entity_poly.entity_id
_entity_poly.type
_entity_poly.pdbx_seq_one_letter_code
_entity_poly.pdbx_strand_id
1 'polypeptide(L)'
;MDINKACDILIESITRLSKRSPEITVANAQADVINNACLYILKEQKKDLFYGQHLQDAKLFIDASIRIFQQFREVDGIILMTSIQNNLAWDGMWDFLRTYFYEKHGIHIDEKSSETLKFYSNSHKRIENGTITSEDEVARIVVVQFIGENKEEVLVSIEPSLSPKKGKLLTNKENILTYEGYDPDYLFHIKLDLFNEVEFFTLELPNRKLAIEYYE
;
A
#
# COMPACT_ATOMS: atom_id res chain seq x y z
N MET A 1 19.85 -11.21 11.39
CA MET A 1 20.35 -9.91 11.89
C MET A 1 20.50 -9.97 13.41
N ASP A 2 21.18 -9.01 14.06
CA ASP A 2 21.18 -8.88 15.54
C ASP A 2 20.35 -7.67 16.01
N ILE A 3 20.12 -7.57 17.33
CA ILE A 3 19.28 -6.51 17.90
C ILE A 3 19.89 -5.11 17.78
N ASN A 4 21.23 -4.98 17.73
CA ASN A 4 21.87 -3.68 17.61
C ASN A 4 21.66 -3.11 16.21
N LYS A 5 21.80 -3.94 15.18
CA LYS A 5 21.47 -3.55 13.81
C LYS A 5 19.99 -3.16 13.66
N ALA A 6 19.07 -3.86 14.33
CA ALA A 6 17.66 -3.47 14.35
C ALA A 6 17.47 -2.10 15.03
N CYS A 7 18.17 -1.84 16.14
CA CYS A 7 18.15 -0.53 16.79
C CYS A 7 18.68 0.57 15.87
N ASP A 8 19.81 0.36 15.21
CA ASP A 8 20.43 1.35 14.32
C ASP A 8 19.48 1.73 13.18
N ILE A 9 18.82 0.74 12.56
CA ILE A 9 17.81 0.98 11.51
C ILE A 9 16.66 1.83 12.05
N LEU A 10 16.10 1.47 13.21
CA LEU A 10 14.98 2.22 13.79
C LEU A 10 15.39 3.64 14.19
N ILE A 11 16.54 3.82 14.83
CA ILE A 11 17.06 5.14 15.22
C ILE A 11 17.23 6.03 13.98
N GLU A 12 17.81 5.50 12.92
CA GLU A 12 17.98 6.23 11.67
C GLU A 12 16.62 6.61 11.06
N SER A 13 15.67 5.66 11.02
CA SER A 13 14.32 5.88 10.50
C SER A 13 13.57 6.96 11.27
N ILE A 14 13.54 6.88 12.60
CA ILE A 14 12.92 7.88 13.48
C ILE A 14 13.57 9.26 13.30
N THR A 15 14.89 9.30 13.12
CA THR A 15 15.62 10.55 12.88
C THR A 15 15.23 11.20 11.55
N ARG A 16 14.90 10.41 10.52
CA ARG A 16 14.36 10.94 9.26
C ARG A 16 12.92 11.40 9.44
N LEU A 17 12.10 10.59 10.11
CA LEU A 17 10.70 10.88 10.38
C LEU A 17 10.53 12.20 11.16
N SER A 18 11.36 12.43 12.20
CA SER A 18 11.32 13.65 13.02
C SER A 18 11.70 14.91 12.25
N LYS A 19 12.51 14.80 11.19
CA LYS A 19 12.85 15.94 10.32
C LYS A 19 11.68 16.37 9.44
N ARG A 20 10.74 15.46 9.17
CA ARG A 20 9.61 15.70 8.24
C ARG A 20 8.26 15.79 8.94
N SER A 21 8.18 15.39 10.20
CA SER A 21 6.99 15.48 11.04
C SER A 21 7.34 16.15 12.37
N PRO A 22 6.70 17.29 12.72
CA PRO A 22 7.04 18.05 13.92
C PRO A 22 6.75 17.32 15.24
N GLU A 23 5.86 16.33 15.24
CA GLU A 23 5.57 15.49 16.41
C GLU A 23 5.50 14.00 16.03
N ILE A 24 6.33 13.18 16.68
CA ILE A 24 6.26 11.72 16.55
C ILE A 24 5.29 11.19 17.61
N THR A 25 4.10 10.80 17.15
CA THR A 25 3.13 10.10 17.99
C THR A 25 3.53 8.64 18.19
N VAL A 26 2.97 7.99 19.23
CA VAL A 26 3.11 6.53 19.45
C VAL A 26 2.68 5.76 18.20
N ALA A 27 1.57 6.15 17.58
CA ALA A 27 1.06 5.51 16.36
C ALA A 27 2.03 5.64 15.18
N ASN A 28 2.64 6.82 14.98
CA ASN A 28 3.64 7.02 13.94
C ASN A 28 4.88 6.14 14.18
N ALA A 29 5.35 6.05 15.43
CA ALA A 29 6.46 5.19 15.80
C ALA A 29 6.12 3.69 15.59
N GLN A 30 4.91 3.26 15.93
CA GLN A 30 4.48 1.86 15.72
C GLN A 30 4.43 1.52 14.23
N ALA A 31 3.84 2.40 13.42
CA ALA A 31 3.81 2.25 11.97
C ALA A 31 5.23 2.18 11.39
N ASP A 32 6.14 3.01 11.88
CA ASP A 32 7.54 3.01 11.44
C ASP A 32 8.26 1.70 11.79
N VAL A 33 8.07 1.17 13.00
CA VAL A 33 8.62 -0.13 13.40
C VAL A 33 8.12 -1.26 12.49
N ILE A 34 6.80 -1.31 12.23
CA ILE A 34 6.20 -2.31 11.35
C ILE A 34 6.79 -2.20 9.94
N ASN A 35 6.84 -0.99 9.38
CA ASN A 35 7.25 -0.78 7.99
C ASN A 35 8.75 -1.02 7.78
N ASN A 36 9.61 -0.65 8.73
CA ASN A 36 11.04 -0.99 8.68
C ASN A 36 11.27 -2.51 8.80
N ALA A 37 10.51 -3.20 9.66
CA ALA A 37 10.59 -4.65 9.77
C ALA A 37 10.18 -5.34 8.46
N CYS A 38 9.03 -4.96 7.88
CA CYS A 38 8.56 -5.49 6.60
C CYS A 38 9.58 -5.20 5.48
N LEU A 39 10.12 -3.98 5.41
CA LEU A 39 11.11 -3.62 4.39
C LEU A 39 12.37 -4.49 4.48
N TYR A 40 12.90 -4.65 5.70
CA TYR A 40 14.09 -5.47 5.92
C TYR A 40 13.83 -6.92 5.50
N ILE A 41 12.72 -7.50 5.98
CA ILE A 41 12.36 -8.89 5.70
C ILE A 41 12.16 -9.13 4.20
N LEU A 42 11.42 -8.26 3.51
CA LEU A 42 11.17 -8.39 2.07
C LEU A 42 12.47 -8.22 1.25
N LYS A 43 13.39 -7.34 1.67
CA LYS A 43 14.71 -7.18 1.04
C LYS A 43 15.58 -8.43 1.21
N GLU A 44 15.50 -9.10 2.36
CA GLU A 44 16.24 -10.35 2.59
C GLU A 44 15.56 -11.56 1.92
N GLN A 45 14.23 -11.61 1.81
CA GLN A 45 13.49 -12.64 1.06
C GLN A 45 13.84 -12.63 -0.42
N LYS A 46 13.97 -11.45 -1.05
CA LYS A 46 14.43 -11.33 -2.44
C LYS A 46 15.84 -11.90 -2.67
N LYS A 47 16.61 -12.15 -1.60
CA LYS A 47 17.95 -12.76 -1.65
C LYS A 47 17.92 -14.28 -1.44
N ASP A 48 16.74 -14.90 -1.41
CA ASP A 48 16.51 -16.35 -1.48
C ASP A 48 17.07 -17.17 -0.31
N LEU A 49 17.21 -16.57 0.88
CA LEU A 49 17.99 -17.18 1.95
C LEU A 49 17.22 -18.11 2.91
N PHE A 50 16.15 -17.72 3.63
CA PHE A 50 15.51 -18.68 4.57
C PHE A 50 14.06 -18.32 4.91
N TYR A 51 13.11 -19.22 4.57
CA TYR A 51 11.67 -19.11 4.88
C TYR A 51 11.33 -19.11 6.39
N GLY A 52 12.29 -19.37 7.29
CA GLY A 52 12.07 -19.41 8.74
C GLY A 52 12.58 -18.20 9.53
N GLN A 53 13.32 -17.26 8.90
CA GLN A 53 14.01 -16.20 9.63
C GLN A 53 13.15 -14.94 9.85
N HIS A 54 12.03 -14.83 9.14
CA HIS A 54 11.15 -13.65 9.16
C HIS A 54 10.55 -13.37 10.53
N LEU A 55 10.14 -14.41 11.27
CA LEU A 55 9.62 -14.27 12.63
C LEU A 55 10.70 -13.76 13.60
N GLN A 56 11.94 -14.23 13.42
CA GLN A 56 13.05 -13.82 14.26
C GLN A 56 13.45 -12.36 13.96
N ASP A 57 13.53 -11.96 12.70
CA ASP A 57 13.84 -10.58 12.33
C ASP A 57 12.71 -9.63 12.76
N ALA A 58 11.43 -10.01 12.61
CA ALA A 58 10.30 -9.24 13.13
C ALA A 58 10.39 -9.05 14.66
N LYS A 59 10.73 -10.12 15.39
CA LYS A 59 10.94 -10.04 16.84
C LYS A 59 12.09 -9.10 17.20
N LEU A 60 13.19 -9.11 16.45
CA LEU A 60 14.31 -8.20 16.70
C LEU A 60 13.92 -6.73 16.54
N PHE A 61 13.08 -6.39 15.55
CA PHE A 61 12.55 -5.03 15.42
C PHE A 61 11.63 -4.64 16.57
N ILE A 62 10.79 -5.57 17.03
CA ILE A 62 9.91 -5.35 18.20
C ILE A 62 10.75 -5.13 19.46
N ASP A 63 11.72 -6.01 19.74
CA ASP A 63 12.59 -5.92 20.91
C ASP A 63 13.44 -4.62 20.86
N ALA A 64 13.93 -4.23 19.68
CA ALA A 64 14.62 -2.96 19.48
C ALA A 64 13.71 -1.75 19.74
N SER A 65 12.45 -1.81 19.29
CA SER A 65 11.48 -0.73 19.54
C SER A 65 11.20 -0.52 21.03
N ILE A 66 11.07 -1.60 21.81
CA ILE A 66 10.87 -1.53 23.26
C ILE A 66 12.09 -0.91 23.96
N ARG A 67 13.31 -1.14 23.44
CA ARG A 67 14.54 -0.52 23.96
C ARG A 67 14.64 0.98 23.64
N ILE A 68 14.20 1.38 22.47
CA ILE A 68 14.34 2.76 21.98
C ILE A 68 13.22 3.66 22.49
N PHE A 69 11.98 3.15 22.50
CA PHE A 69 10.80 3.92 22.85
C PHE A 69 10.31 3.56 24.26
N GLN A 70 10.55 4.46 25.22
CA GLN A 70 10.12 4.27 26.62
C GLN A 70 8.60 4.07 26.80
N GLN A 71 7.82 4.49 25.81
CA GLN A 71 6.37 4.37 25.78
C GLN A 71 5.87 3.02 25.27
N PHE A 72 6.72 2.19 24.66
CA PHE A 72 6.34 0.86 24.18
C PHE A 72 6.49 -0.16 25.30
N ARG A 73 5.48 -1.00 25.48
CA ARG A 73 5.45 -2.09 26.46
C ARG A 73 5.49 -3.43 25.74
N GLU A 74 5.79 -4.50 26.48
CA GLU A 74 5.77 -5.87 25.95
C GLU A 74 4.42 -6.26 25.33
N VAL A 75 3.31 -5.71 25.85
CA VAL A 75 1.96 -5.92 25.30
C VAL A 75 1.82 -5.38 23.86
N ASP A 76 2.54 -4.31 23.51
CA ASP A 76 2.54 -3.78 22.15
C ASP A 76 3.23 -4.74 21.16
N GLY A 77 4.14 -5.60 21.66
CA GLY A 77 4.87 -6.55 20.83
C GLY A 77 3.99 -7.59 20.12
N ILE A 78 2.89 -8.02 20.75
CA ILE A 78 1.94 -8.96 20.12
C ILE A 78 1.23 -8.28 18.94
N ILE A 79 0.75 -7.05 19.15
CA ILE A 79 0.03 -6.27 18.13
C ILE A 79 0.96 -5.99 16.95
N LEU A 80 2.20 -5.56 17.23
CA LEU A 80 3.22 -5.31 16.21
C LEU A 80 3.55 -6.58 15.43
N MET A 81 3.71 -7.73 16.10
CA MET A 81 3.99 -9.01 15.43
C MET A 81 2.88 -9.40 14.46
N THR A 82 1.62 -9.37 14.91
CA THR A 82 0.48 -9.69 14.04
C THR A 82 0.39 -8.73 12.85
N SER A 83 0.66 -7.44 13.08
CA SER A 83 0.63 -6.41 12.03
C SER A 83 1.73 -6.64 10.98
N ILE A 84 2.96 -6.95 11.42
CA ILE A 84 4.07 -7.30 10.52
C ILE A 84 3.72 -8.54 9.69
N GLN A 85 3.17 -9.59 10.30
CA GLN A 85 2.81 -10.82 9.59
C GLN A 85 1.73 -10.57 8.53
N ASN A 86 0.66 -9.86 8.89
CA ASN A 86 -0.42 -9.53 7.95
C ASN A 86 0.09 -8.68 6.79
N ASN A 87 0.93 -7.69 7.08
CA ASN A 87 1.52 -6.84 6.05
C ASN A 87 2.47 -7.63 5.13
N LEU A 88 3.28 -8.55 5.67
CA LEU A 88 4.15 -9.40 4.85
C LEU A 88 3.37 -10.34 3.92
N ALA A 89 2.17 -10.77 4.33
CA ALA A 89 1.31 -11.61 3.52
C ALA A 89 0.54 -10.84 2.43
N TRP A 90 0.62 -9.51 2.43
CA TRP A 90 -0.10 -8.67 1.47
C TRP A 90 0.77 -8.38 0.23
N ASP A 91 0.31 -8.79 -0.95
CA ASP A 91 1.04 -8.64 -2.23
C ASP A 91 1.38 -7.18 -2.57
N GLY A 92 0.57 -6.22 -2.12
CA GLY A 92 0.79 -4.79 -2.33
C GLY A 92 1.80 -4.17 -1.35
N MET A 93 2.34 -4.94 -0.40
CA MET A 93 3.15 -4.39 0.69
C MET A 93 4.43 -3.72 0.20
N TRP A 94 5.11 -4.29 -0.80
CA TRP A 94 6.33 -3.67 -1.34
C TRP A 94 6.06 -2.28 -1.93
N ASP A 95 4.94 -2.14 -2.64
CA ASP A 95 4.54 -0.90 -3.28
C ASP A 95 4.04 0.12 -2.25
N PHE A 96 3.33 -0.34 -1.22
CA PHE A 96 2.99 0.49 -0.06
C PHE A 96 4.24 1.03 0.64
N LEU A 97 5.23 0.17 0.90
CA LEU A 97 6.49 0.58 1.51
C LEU A 97 7.21 1.64 0.67
N ARG A 98 7.15 1.54 -0.67
CA ARG A 98 7.74 2.54 -1.56
C ARG A 98 7.14 3.92 -1.31
N THR A 99 5.80 4.03 -1.32
CA THR A 99 5.11 5.29 -1.02
C THR A 99 5.40 5.75 0.41
N TYR A 100 5.29 4.86 1.39
CA TYR A 100 5.50 5.19 2.81
C TYR A 100 6.88 5.80 3.04
N PHE A 101 7.95 5.16 2.57
CA PHE A 101 9.32 5.65 2.76
C PHE A 101 9.61 6.90 1.94
N TYR A 102 9.03 7.07 0.75
CA TYR A 102 9.17 8.31 0.00
C TYR A 102 8.47 9.49 0.70
N GLU A 103 7.20 9.33 1.09
CA GLU A 103 6.40 10.40 1.70
C GLU A 103 6.88 10.74 3.12
N LYS A 104 7.11 9.73 3.96
CA LYS A 104 7.43 9.93 5.38
C LYS A 104 8.92 10.13 5.64
N HIS A 105 9.78 9.51 4.84
CA HIS A 105 11.23 9.50 5.07
C HIS A 105 12.05 10.20 3.98
N GLY A 106 11.50 10.37 2.78
CA GLY A 106 12.17 11.06 1.67
C GLY A 106 13.22 10.20 0.98
N ILE A 107 13.08 8.89 1.10
CA ILE A 107 14.02 7.92 0.54
C ILE A 107 13.31 6.99 -0.44
N HIS A 108 14.01 6.67 -1.52
CA HIS A 108 13.60 5.61 -2.43
C HIS A 108 14.16 4.27 -1.92
N ILE A 109 13.30 3.26 -1.81
CA ILE A 109 13.71 1.93 -1.32
C ILE A 109 14.12 0.98 -2.45
N ASP A 110 13.76 1.34 -3.70
CA ASP A 110 14.13 0.72 -4.98
C ASP A 110 14.20 1.80 -6.08
N GLU A 111 14.52 1.40 -7.31
CA GLU A 111 14.67 2.30 -8.46
C GLU A 111 13.33 2.68 -9.12
N LYS A 112 12.21 2.07 -8.72
CA LYS A 112 10.91 2.37 -9.33
C LYS A 112 10.32 3.64 -8.70
N SER A 113 9.80 4.53 -9.54
CA SER A 113 8.96 5.64 -9.09
C SER A 113 7.54 5.15 -8.74
N SER A 114 6.83 5.92 -7.92
CA SER A 114 5.40 5.72 -7.71
C SER A 114 4.69 7.05 -7.52
N GLU A 115 3.49 7.15 -8.08
CA GLU A 115 2.60 8.31 -8.01
C GLU A 115 1.27 7.84 -7.40
N THR A 116 0.76 8.53 -6.38
CA THR A 116 -0.53 8.18 -5.75
C THR A 116 -1.53 9.29 -6.00
N LEU A 117 -2.69 8.92 -6.55
CA LEU A 117 -3.84 9.79 -6.74
C LEU A 117 -5.01 9.32 -5.87
N LYS A 118 -5.80 10.29 -5.39
CA LYS A 118 -7.05 10.04 -4.67
C LYS A 118 -8.19 10.60 -5.48
N PHE A 119 -9.18 9.75 -5.75
CA PHE A 119 -10.43 10.10 -6.39
C PHE A 119 -11.55 10.01 -5.36
N TYR A 120 -12.22 11.14 -5.12
CA TYR A 120 -13.32 11.23 -4.17
C TYR A 120 -14.63 11.11 -4.93
N SER A 121 -15.20 9.91 -4.92
CA SER A 121 -16.46 9.64 -5.57
C SER A 121 -17.62 9.93 -4.62
N ASN A 122 -18.64 10.65 -5.07
CA ASN A 122 -19.86 10.92 -4.30
C ASN A 122 -21.01 9.98 -4.68
N SER A 123 -20.92 9.28 -5.80
CA SER A 123 -21.91 8.28 -6.23
C SER A 123 -21.29 7.16 -7.05
N HIS A 124 -21.96 6.01 -7.07
CA HIS A 124 -21.54 4.88 -7.89
C HIS A 124 -22.71 4.13 -8.49
N LYS A 125 -22.48 3.52 -9.65
CA LYS A 125 -23.44 2.67 -10.36
C LYS A 125 -22.94 1.24 -10.38
N ARG A 126 -23.83 0.30 -10.04
CA ARG A 126 -23.58 -1.12 -10.17
C ARG A 126 -24.24 -1.66 -11.42
N ILE A 127 -23.45 -2.19 -12.32
CA ILE A 127 -23.90 -2.78 -13.57
C ILE A 127 -23.69 -4.29 -13.49
N GLU A 128 -24.76 -5.07 -13.63
CA GLU A 128 -24.68 -6.53 -13.71
C GLU A 128 -25.26 -7.00 -15.04
N ASN A 129 -24.52 -7.87 -15.74
CA ASN A 129 -24.90 -8.36 -17.07
C ASN A 129 -25.23 -7.22 -18.06
N GLY A 130 -24.51 -6.09 -17.97
CA GLY A 130 -24.70 -4.91 -18.82
C GLY A 130 -25.93 -4.06 -18.49
N THR A 131 -26.64 -4.35 -17.39
CA THR A 131 -27.79 -3.57 -16.93
C THR A 131 -27.49 -2.91 -15.59
N ILE A 132 -27.89 -1.65 -15.43
CA ILE A 132 -27.79 -0.94 -14.14
C ILE A 132 -28.73 -1.63 -13.14
N THR A 133 -28.18 -2.08 -12.02
CA THR A 133 -28.89 -2.78 -10.94
C THR A 133 -29.03 -1.95 -9.68
N SER A 134 -28.07 -1.06 -9.42
CA SER A 134 -28.17 -0.04 -8.37
C SER A 134 -27.44 1.24 -8.76
N GLU A 135 -27.86 2.33 -8.15
CA GLU A 135 -27.20 3.62 -8.19
C GLU A 135 -27.31 4.20 -6.77
N ASP A 136 -26.16 4.52 -6.18
CA ASP A 136 -26.03 4.81 -4.76
C ASP A 136 -25.22 6.10 -4.58
N GLU A 137 -25.81 7.11 -3.92
CA GLU A 137 -25.15 8.36 -3.52
C GLU A 137 -24.35 8.17 -2.21
N VAL A 138 -23.34 7.30 -2.27
CA VAL A 138 -22.47 7.00 -1.14
C VAL A 138 -21.05 7.38 -1.48
N ALA A 139 -20.46 8.21 -0.62
CA ALA A 139 -19.08 8.65 -0.76
C ALA A 139 -18.09 7.48 -0.63
N ARG A 140 -17.14 7.42 -1.54
CA ARG A 140 -16.05 6.44 -1.59
C ARG A 140 -14.75 7.15 -1.93
N ILE A 141 -13.64 6.68 -1.36
CA ILE A 141 -12.31 7.16 -1.73
C ILE A 141 -11.65 6.04 -2.52
N VAL A 142 -11.39 6.28 -3.79
CA VAL A 142 -10.56 5.40 -4.62
C VAL A 142 -9.13 5.90 -4.56
N VAL A 143 -8.23 5.07 -4.06
CA VAL A 143 -6.78 5.36 -4.03
C VAL A 143 -6.12 4.56 -5.14
N VAL A 144 -5.48 5.26 -6.06
CA VAL A 144 -4.77 4.70 -7.22
C VAL A 144 -3.30 5.03 -7.06
N GLN A 145 -2.45 4.01 -6.93
CA GLN A 145 -1.01 4.16 -6.93
C GLN A 145 -0.43 3.59 -8.22
N PHE A 146 0.06 4.44 -9.10
CA PHE A 146 0.83 4.06 -10.27
C PHE A 146 2.27 3.72 -9.89
N ILE A 147 2.81 2.67 -10.49
CA ILE A 147 4.14 2.14 -10.20
C ILE A 147 4.93 2.03 -11.50
N GLY A 148 6.14 2.58 -11.48
CA GLY A 148 7.05 2.66 -12.62
C GLY A 148 6.83 3.91 -13.48
N GLU A 149 7.86 4.27 -14.26
CA GLU A 149 7.89 5.53 -15.02
C GLU A 149 6.77 5.61 -16.07
N ASN A 150 6.37 4.47 -16.64
CA ASN A 150 5.30 4.41 -17.64
C ASN A 150 3.98 3.87 -17.05
N LYS A 151 3.83 3.90 -15.72
CA LYS A 151 2.64 3.41 -15.01
C LYS A 151 2.35 1.94 -15.34
N GLU A 152 3.39 1.11 -15.45
CA GLU A 152 3.29 -0.28 -15.91
C GLU A 152 2.50 -1.17 -14.95
N GLU A 153 2.47 -0.82 -13.67
CA GLU A 153 1.71 -1.49 -12.60
C GLU A 153 0.84 -0.47 -11.86
N VAL A 154 -0.23 -0.96 -11.24
CA VAL A 154 -1.11 -0.16 -10.39
C VAL A 154 -1.45 -0.92 -9.11
N LEU A 155 -1.64 -0.19 -8.01
CA LEU A 155 -2.26 -0.68 -6.79
C LEU A 155 -3.51 0.17 -6.52
N VAL A 156 -4.67 -0.47 -6.47
CA VAL A 156 -5.97 0.19 -6.31
C VAL A 156 -6.65 -0.27 -5.02
N SER A 157 -7.16 0.68 -4.24
CA SER A 157 -8.06 0.39 -3.12
C SER A 157 -9.27 1.32 -3.13
N ILE A 158 -10.38 0.88 -2.54
CA ILE A 158 -11.61 1.67 -2.47
C ILE A 158 -12.10 1.60 -1.04
N GLU A 159 -12.09 2.72 -0.33
CA GLU A 159 -12.51 2.72 1.07
C GLU A 159 -14.03 2.82 1.22
N PRO A 160 -14.66 2.04 2.12
CA PRO A 160 -14.18 0.82 2.80
C PRO A 160 -14.37 -0.51 2.03
N SER A 161 -14.78 -0.49 0.75
CA SER A 161 -15.32 -1.67 0.05
C SER A 161 -14.31 -2.58 -0.66
N LEU A 162 -13.09 -2.14 -0.94
CA LEU A 162 -12.07 -2.92 -1.63
C LEU A 162 -10.71 -2.73 -0.95
N SER A 163 -10.20 -3.82 -0.36
CA SER A 163 -8.80 -3.91 0.07
C SER A 163 -7.88 -3.73 -1.14
N PRO A 164 -6.65 -3.21 -0.96
CA PRO A 164 -5.75 -2.97 -2.08
C PRO A 164 -5.52 -4.18 -2.98
N LYS A 165 -5.67 -3.98 -4.29
CA LYS A 165 -5.45 -4.98 -5.35
C LYS A 165 -4.45 -4.45 -6.36
N LYS A 166 -3.50 -5.30 -6.74
CA LYS A 166 -2.46 -4.96 -7.71
C LYS A 166 -2.91 -5.36 -9.11
N GLY A 167 -2.52 -4.59 -10.13
CA GLY A 167 -2.72 -4.91 -11.54
C GLY A 167 -1.56 -4.47 -12.43
N LYS A 168 -1.54 -5.02 -13.65
CA LYS A 168 -0.57 -4.73 -14.71
C LYS A 168 -1.26 -4.01 -15.86
N LEU A 169 -0.61 -3.00 -16.42
CA LEU A 169 -1.13 -2.22 -17.54
C LEU A 169 -1.35 -3.15 -18.74
N LEU A 170 -2.60 -3.22 -19.20
CA LEU A 170 -3.01 -3.96 -20.39
C LEU A 170 -3.01 -3.03 -21.61
N THR A 171 -3.62 -1.84 -21.46
CA THR A 171 -3.70 -0.85 -22.54
C THR A 171 -3.73 0.58 -21.98
N ASN A 172 -3.18 1.51 -22.75
CA ASN A 172 -3.38 2.94 -22.57
C ASN A 172 -3.93 3.50 -23.89
N LYS A 173 -5.21 3.88 -23.91
CA LYS A 173 -5.88 4.46 -25.09
C LYS A 173 -6.64 5.70 -24.67
N GLU A 174 -6.37 6.83 -25.32
CA GLU A 174 -7.14 8.08 -25.11
C GLU A 174 -7.22 8.50 -23.63
N ASN A 175 -6.11 8.39 -22.88
CA ASN A 175 -6.01 8.63 -21.42
C ASN A 175 -6.85 7.68 -20.54
N ILE A 176 -7.35 6.59 -21.11
CA ILE A 176 -7.97 5.48 -20.37
C ILE A 176 -6.90 4.40 -20.20
N LEU A 177 -6.42 4.28 -18.97
CA LEU A 177 -5.51 3.23 -18.54
C LEU A 177 -6.33 2.04 -18.08
N THR A 178 -6.13 0.88 -18.72
CA THR A 178 -6.78 -0.38 -18.32
C THR A 178 -5.74 -1.30 -17.73
N TYR A 179 -5.99 -1.79 -16.52
CA TYR A 179 -5.11 -2.69 -15.78
C TYR A 179 -5.81 -4.01 -15.50
N GLU A 180 -5.16 -5.12 -15.87
CA GLU A 180 -5.55 -6.47 -15.48
C GLU A 180 -5.02 -6.76 -14.08
N GLY A 181 -5.89 -7.17 -13.15
CA GLY A 181 -5.49 -7.56 -11.81
C GLY A 181 -4.57 -8.77 -11.82
N TYR A 182 -3.60 -8.81 -10.89
CA TYR A 182 -2.87 -10.06 -10.61
C TYR A 182 -3.80 -11.14 -10.04
N ASP A 183 -4.86 -10.69 -9.36
CA ASP A 183 -6.07 -11.46 -9.14
C ASP A 183 -6.94 -11.32 -10.41
N PRO A 184 -7.07 -12.37 -11.25
CA PRO A 184 -7.69 -12.28 -12.57
C PRO A 184 -9.19 -11.98 -12.52
N ASP A 185 -9.78 -11.99 -11.33
CA ASP A 185 -11.15 -11.55 -11.10
C ASP A 185 -11.33 -10.04 -11.28
N TYR A 186 -10.25 -9.23 -11.38
CA TYR A 186 -10.31 -7.77 -11.36
C TYR A 186 -9.79 -7.14 -12.65
N LEU A 187 -10.52 -6.16 -13.16
CA LEU A 187 -10.08 -5.24 -14.20
C LEU A 187 -10.34 -3.81 -13.73
N PHE A 188 -9.36 -2.93 -13.90
CA PHE A 188 -9.46 -1.54 -13.48
C PHE A 188 -9.36 -0.62 -14.70
N HIS A 189 -10.33 0.28 -14.86
CA HIS A 189 -10.29 1.33 -15.87
C HIS A 189 -10.18 2.67 -15.19
N ILE A 190 -9.15 3.43 -15.57
CA ILE A 190 -8.81 4.71 -14.96
C ILE A 190 -8.70 5.73 -16.09
N LYS A 191 -9.67 6.64 -16.15
CA LYS A 191 -9.63 7.76 -17.09
C LYS A 191 -8.97 8.94 -16.40
N LEU A 192 -7.90 9.44 -17.02
CA LEU A 192 -7.21 10.64 -16.55
C LEU A 192 -7.67 11.86 -17.34
N ASP A 193 -7.79 13.00 -16.64
CA ASP A 193 -8.06 14.29 -17.26
C ASP A 193 -6.78 14.94 -17.86
N LEU A 194 -6.89 16.20 -18.28
CA LEU A 194 -5.77 16.96 -18.84
C LEU A 194 -4.68 17.32 -17.82
N PHE A 195 -4.99 17.24 -16.52
CA PHE A 195 -4.07 17.51 -15.42
C PHE A 195 -3.50 16.22 -14.80
N ASN A 196 -3.79 15.06 -15.39
CA ASN A 196 -3.46 13.72 -14.89
C ASN A 196 -4.17 13.37 -13.57
N GLU A 197 -5.29 14.02 -13.25
CA GLU A 197 -6.15 13.62 -12.16
C GLU A 197 -7.13 12.54 -12.64
N VAL A 198 -7.65 11.73 -11.71
CA VAL A 198 -8.62 10.69 -12.04
C VAL A 198 -9.98 11.36 -12.27
N GLU A 199 -10.44 11.38 -13.52
CA GLU A 199 -11.76 11.89 -13.91
C GLU A 199 -12.86 10.84 -13.67
N PHE A 200 -12.52 9.58 -13.94
CA PHE A 200 -13.47 8.48 -13.87
C PHE A 200 -12.76 7.17 -13.55
N PHE A 201 -13.39 6.35 -12.70
CA PHE A 201 -12.85 5.06 -12.29
C PHE A 201 -13.92 3.96 -12.42
N THR A 202 -13.54 2.83 -13.01
CA THR A 202 -14.37 1.63 -13.07
C THR A 202 -13.62 0.43 -12.52
N LEU A 203 -14.30 -0.30 -11.63
CA LEU A 203 -13.90 -1.64 -11.22
C LEU A 203 -14.79 -2.65 -11.92
N GLU A 204 -14.21 -3.55 -12.71
CA GLU A 204 -14.94 -4.69 -13.25
C GLU A 204 -14.51 -6.00 -12.58
N LEU A 205 -15.48 -6.89 -12.41
CA LEU A 205 -15.28 -8.30 -12.13
C LEU A 205 -15.78 -9.12 -13.33
N PRO A 206 -14.93 -9.37 -14.34
CA PRO A 206 -15.34 -9.97 -15.61
C PRO A 206 -16.03 -11.33 -15.44
N ASN A 207 -15.50 -12.15 -14.53
CA ASN A 207 -16.04 -13.47 -14.20
C ASN A 207 -17.48 -13.44 -13.65
N ARG A 208 -17.89 -12.28 -13.10
CA ARG A 208 -19.24 -12.06 -12.57
C ARG A 208 -20.11 -11.18 -13.49
N LYS A 209 -19.57 -10.74 -14.63
CA LYS A 209 -20.20 -9.75 -15.53
C LYS A 209 -20.68 -8.53 -14.76
N LEU A 210 -19.82 -8.07 -13.85
CA LEU A 210 -20.13 -7.01 -12.91
C LEU A 210 -19.19 -5.83 -13.14
N ALA A 211 -19.73 -4.63 -13.18
CA ALA A 211 -18.95 -3.40 -13.15
C ALA A 211 -19.49 -2.46 -12.07
N ILE A 212 -18.60 -1.73 -11.42
CA ILE A 212 -18.93 -0.62 -10.53
C ILE A 212 -18.21 0.61 -11.06
N GLU A 213 -19.01 1.58 -11.48
CA GLU A 213 -18.55 2.86 -12.01
C GLU A 213 -18.66 3.91 -10.91
N TYR A 214 -17.59 4.67 -10.69
CA TYR A 214 -17.50 5.67 -9.63
C TYR A 214 -17.43 7.07 -10.23
N TYR A 215 -18.23 7.98 -9.67
CA TYR A 215 -18.43 9.34 -10.15
C TYR A 215 -18.20 10.35 -9.02
N GLU A 216 -17.61 11.50 -9.35
CA GLU A 216 -17.54 12.69 -8.48
C GLU A 216 -18.90 13.41 -8.41
#